data_AF-A0A067D2C9-F1
#
_entry.id   AF-A0A067D2C9-F1
#
_cell.length_a   1.000
_cell.length_b   1.000
_cell.length_c   1.000
_cell.angle_alpha   90.00
_cell.angle_beta   90.00
_cell.angle_gamma   90.00
#
_symmetry.space_group_name_H-M   'P 1'
#
loop_
_entity.id
_entity.type
_entity.pdbx_description
1 polymer ?
#
loop_
_entity_poly.entity_id
_entity_poly.type
_entity_poly.pdbx_seq_one_letter_code
_entity_poly.pdbx_strand_id
1 'polypeptide(L)'
;MWQQPPTNWDDFGRWAAPVLKEAAPIEERSYAHSRSMTILKALECAKLLSAPGVQHKKHKATTALSPKKKLVLHIVGADQREGTSVHATLKVFEVLLAAFGSADHGYDELVLVLIGPNVEQRLHGTAATSAIPGSDKSVCVVYASELWSEHLAGPTYVSPSAIFCFNAGVWGYDDWLPTFALMMAEEPKTPIVITSYNALEAIDDADCLDDLEMDFVWRWRHEANAFLCLTQRATQHTLPDRVLNENHSWQCIAATHVSH
;
A
#
# COMPACT_ATOMS: atom_id res chain seq x y z
N MET A 1 1.17 17.13 -5.82
CA MET A 1 0.96 15.73 -6.27
C MET A 1 0.46 14.89 -5.12
N TRP A 2 1.23 14.72 -4.04
CA TRP A 2 0.84 13.92 -2.86
C TRP A 2 -0.47 14.32 -2.18
N GLN A 3 -0.67 15.61 -1.86
CA GLN A 3 -1.83 16.08 -1.07
C GLN A 3 -3.16 16.11 -1.85
N GLN A 4 -3.11 15.90 -3.16
CA GLN A 4 -4.27 15.89 -4.04
C GLN A 4 -4.03 14.81 -5.11
N PRO A 5 -4.12 13.52 -4.75
CA PRO A 5 -4.06 12.46 -5.74
C PRO A 5 -5.24 12.61 -6.72
N PRO A 6 -5.13 12.09 -7.96
CA PRO A 6 -6.26 12.08 -8.88
C PRO A 6 -7.41 11.28 -8.28
N THR A 7 -8.62 11.50 -8.80
CA THR A 7 -9.80 10.79 -8.30
C THR A 7 -10.14 9.55 -9.10
N ASN A 8 -9.62 9.44 -10.34
CA ASN A 8 -9.85 8.35 -11.28
C ASN A 8 -8.72 8.34 -12.35
N TRP A 9 -8.79 7.39 -13.29
CA TRP A 9 -7.81 7.27 -14.37
C TRP A 9 -7.83 8.38 -15.43
N ASP A 10 -8.94 9.10 -15.61
CA ASP A 10 -9.01 10.22 -16.58
C ASP A 10 -8.15 11.41 -16.11
N ASP A 11 -8.15 11.66 -14.79
CA ASP A 11 -7.32 12.69 -14.17
C ASP A 11 -5.84 12.30 -14.10
N PHE A 12 -5.55 10.99 -14.12
CA PHE A 12 -4.21 10.44 -13.89
C PHE A 12 -3.19 10.99 -14.89
N GLY A 13 -3.53 11.07 -16.18
CA GLY A 13 -2.57 11.49 -17.22
C GLY A 13 -2.02 12.90 -16.98
N ARG A 14 -2.88 13.85 -16.60
CA ARG A 14 -2.47 15.22 -16.28
C ARG A 14 -1.67 15.28 -14.99
N TRP A 15 -2.09 14.51 -14.00
CA TRP A 15 -1.45 14.48 -12.69
C TRP A 15 -0.06 13.84 -12.74
N ALA A 16 0.11 12.75 -13.51
CA ALA A 16 1.36 12.00 -13.64
C ALA A 16 2.29 12.50 -14.76
N ALA A 17 1.87 13.47 -15.58
CA ALA A 17 2.65 14.03 -16.68
C ALA A 17 4.10 14.47 -16.31
N PRO A 18 4.39 14.95 -15.08
CA PRO A 18 5.77 15.28 -14.71
C PRO A 18 6.70 14.07 -14.60
N VAL A 19 6.14 12.86 -14.53
CA VAL A 19 6.85 11.61 -14.19
C VAL A 19 6.82 10.64 -15.37
N LEU A 20 5.67 10.50 -16.02
CA LEU A 20 5.47 9.60 -17.14
C LEU A 20 5.82 10.30 -18.46
N LYS A 21 6.84 9.78 -19.15
CA LYS A 21 7.37 10.37 -20.37
C LYS A 21 6.55 10.07 -21.63
N GLU A 22 5.66 9.07 -21.58
CA GLU A 22 4.87 8.62 -22.73
C GLU A 22 3.40 8.43 -22.40
N ALA A 23 2.54 8.74 -23.38
CA ALA A 23 1.10 8.52 -23.30
C ALA A 23 0.78 7.06 -23.64
N ALA A 24 1.04 6.15 -22.69
CA ALA A 24 0.59 4.77 -22.81
C ALA A 24 -0.96 4.69 -22.76
N PRO A 25 -1.57 3.66 -23.39
CA PRO A 25 -2.99 3.38 -23.23
C PRO A 25 -3.41 3.31 -21.76
N ILE A 26 -4.68 3.62 -21.47
CA ILE A 26 -5.19 3.65 -20.09
C ILE A 26 -5.08 2.27 -19.42
N GLU A 27 -5.22 1.20 -20.19
CA GLU A 27 -5.09 -0.19 -19.74
C GLU A 27 -3.66 -0.49 -19.28
N GLU A 28 -2.66 -0.12 -20.09
CA GLU A 28 -1.24 -0.29 -19.74
C GLU A 28 -0.85 0.55 -18.52
N ARG A 29 -1.34 1.80 -18.44
CA ARG A 29 -1.15 2.65 -17.26
C ARG A 29 -1.79 2.04 -16.02
N SER A 30 -3.00 1.50 -16.15
CA SER A 30 -3.71 0.88 -15.03
C SER A 30 -3.01 -0.38 -14.52
N TYR A 31 -2.47 -1.18 -15.45
CA TYR A 31 -1.67 -2.36 -15.13
C TYR A 31 -0.38 -1.98 -14.40
N ALA A 32 0.32 -0.96 -14.88
CA ALA A 32 1.58 -0.52 -14.28
C ALA A 32 1.42 0.20 -12.93
N HIS A 33 0.30 0.91 -12.70
CA HIS A 33 0.22 1.88 -11.62
C HIS A 33 -0.94 1.70 -10.64
N SER A 34 -1.86 0.75 -10.85
CA SER A 34 -3.02 0.53 -9.96
C SER A 34 -2.65 0.44 -8.47
N ARG A 35 -1.59 -0.29 -8.11
CA ARG A 35 -1.10 -0.41 -6.72
C ARG A 35 -0.66 0.93 -6.14
N SER A 36 0.20 1.66 -6.85
CA SER A 36 0.67 2.99 -6.43
C SER A 36 -0.51 3.95 -6.21
N MET A 37 -1.49 3.92 -7.11
CA MET A 37 -2.65 4.79 -7.04
C MET A 37 -3.62 4.40 -5.93
N THR A 38 -3.81 3.10 -5.72
CA THR A 38 -4.59 2.56 -4.59
C THR A 38 -3.96 2.98 -3.27
N ILE A 39 -2.63 2.90 -3.14
CA ILE A 39 -1.90 3.38 -1.94
C ILE A 39 -2.15 4.88 -1.74
N LEU A 40 -1.95 5.70 -2.76
CA LEU A 40 -2.14 7.14 -2.65
C LEU A 40 -3.57 7.50 -2.21
N LYS A 41 -4.57 6.83 -2.80
CA LYS A 41 -5.97 7.05 -2.44
C LYS A 41 -6.27 6.60 -1.01
N ALA A 42 -5.74 5.47 -0.59
CA ALA A 42 -5.88 4.99 0.79
C ALA A 42 -5.22 5.93 1.81
N LEU A 43 -4.03 6.44 1.51
CA LEU A 43 -3.33 7.39 2.37
C LEU A 43 -4.10 8.71 2.48
N GLU A 44 -4.78 9.14 1.40
CA GLU A 44 -5.70 10.27 1.44
C GLU A 44 -6.87 10.02 2.39
N CYS A 45 -7.60 8.90 2.19
CA CYS A 45 -8.74 8.51 3.03
C CYS A 45 -8.35 8.35 4.51
N ALA A 46 -7.16 7.79 4.77
CA ALA A 46 -6.62 7.61 6.11
C ALA A 46 -5.98 8.88 6.71
N LYS A 47 -5.91 10.00 5.95
CA LYS A 47 -5.27 11.26 6.35
C LYS A 47 -3.78 11.12 6.71
N LEU A 48 -3.09 10.21 6.03
CA LEU A 48 -1.67 9.90 6.20
C LEU A 48 -0.77 10.65 5.21
N LEU A 49 -1.35 11.48 4.35
CA LEU A 49 -0.60 12.29 3.39
C LEU A 49 0.21 13.43 4.05
N SER A 50 0.22 13.56 5.37
CA SER A 50 1.05 14.53 6.09
C SER A 50 1.48 13.94 7.43
N ALA A 51 2.69 14.28 7.88
CA ALA A 51 3.20 13.82 9.15
C ALA A 51 2.39 14.39 10.32
N PRO A 52 2.14 13.61 11.39
CA PRO A 52 1.51 14.11 12.60
C PRO A 52 2.28 15.31 13.19
N GLY A 53 1.58 16.38 13.53
CA GLY A 53 2.18 17.54 14.21
C GLY A 53 2.89 18.57 13.32
N VAL A 54 2.68 18.56 12.00
CA VAL A 54 3.07 19.68 11.12
C VAL A 54 2.16 20.88 11.39
N GLN A 55 2.40 21.59 12.51
CA GLN A 55 2.04 23.01 12.59
C GLN A 55 3.10 23.78 11.81
N HIS A 56 2.70 24.63 10.86
CA HIS A 56 3.57 25.57 10.16
C HIS A 56 4.18 26.61 11.11
N LYS A 57 5.01 26.18 12.06
CA LYS A 57 5.83 27.10 12.85
C LYS A 57 7.13 27.30 12.09
N LYS A 58 7.31 28.52 11.57
CA LYS A 58 8.58 29.05 11.06
C LYS A 58 9.63 28.95 12.19
N HIS A 59 10.33 27.82 12.32
CA HIS A 59 11.39 27.68 13.30
C HIS A 59 12.77 27.88 12.65
N LYS A 60 13.49 28.81 13.26
CA LYS A 60 14.92 29.13 13.08
C LYS A 60 15.75 27.84 13.12
N ALA A 61 16.73 27.77 12.23
CA ALA A 61 17.68 26.67 12.12
C ALA A 61 18.37 26.38 13.46
N THR A 62 18.17 25.16 13.96
CA THR A 62 18.96 24.56 15.05
C THR A 62 19.65 23.33 14.49
N THR A 63 20.97 23.27 14.70
CA THR A 63 21.96 22.37 14.08
C THR A 63 22.03 20.96 14.68
N ALA A 64 20.95 20.47 15.28
CA ALA A 64 20.85 19.06 15.68
C ALA A 64 20.09 18.30 14.58
N LEU A 65 20.70 17.25 14.00
CA LEU A 65 20.05 16.35 13.04
C LEU A 65 18.84 15.71 13.73
N SER A 66 17.64 16.24 13.48
CA SER A 66 16.40 15.64 13.94
C SER A 66 16.27 14.25 13.34
N PRO A 67 15.74 13.26 14.09
CA PRO A 67 15.48 11.94 13.54
C PRO A 67 14.59 12.05 12.30
N LYS A 68 14.95 11.33 11.22
CA LYS A 68 14.15 11.29 9.98
C LYS A 68 12.73 10.85 10.30
N LYS A 69 11.73 11.63 9.86
CA LYS A 69 10.32 11.26 9.90
C LYS A 69 10.02 10.29 8.78
N LYS A 70 9.50 9.11 9.13
CA LYS A 70 9.25 8.03 8.16
C LYS A 70 7.76 7.81 7.95
N LEU A 71 7.39 7.53 6.72
CA LEU A 71 6.10 6.92 6.38
C LEU A 71 6.37 5.45 6.07
N VAL A 72 5.87 4.54 6.91
CA VAL A 72 6.16 3.10 6.79
C VAL A 72 4.93 2.40 6.22
N LEU A 73 5.07 1.78 5.06
CA LEU A 73 3.98 1.05 4.40
C LEU A 73 4.35 -0.43 4.34
N HIS A 74 3.55 -1.28 4.97
CA HIS A 74 3.70 -2.73 4.86
C HIS A 74 2.82 -3.23 3.72
N ILE A 75 3.40 -3.96 2.78
CA ILE A 75 2.68 -4.66 1.71
C ILE A 75 2.73 -6.14 2.07
N VAL A 76 1.62 -6.67 2.56
CA VAL A 76 1.52 -8.03 3.11
C VAL A 76 0.80 -8.95 2.13
N GLY A 77 1.31 -10.16 1.97
CA GLY A 77 0.98 -11.01 0.83
C GLY A 77 1.71 -10.57 -0.44
N ALA A 78 2.82 -9.84 -0.30
CA ALA A 78 3.65 -9.44 -1.44
C ALA A 78 4.22 -10.67 -2.16
N ASP A 79 4.32 -10.58 -3.48
CA ASP A 79 4.88 -11.60 -4.34
C ASP A 79 5.79 -10.99 -5.43
N GLN A 80 6.05 -11.74 -6.50
CA GLN A 80 6.90 -11.28 -7.59
C GLN A 80 6.33 -10.06 -8.35
N ARG A 81 5.03 -9.74 -8.19
CA ARG A 81 4.35 -8.57 -8.76
C ARG A 81 4.89 -7.26 -8.19
N GLU A 82 5.32 -7.25 -6.93
CA GLU A 82 5.98 -6.10 -6.30
C GLU A 82 7.46 -5.98 -6.72
N GLY A 83 7.94 -6.84 -7.61
CA GLY A 83 9.25 -6.82 -8.23
C GLY A 83 10.22 -7.84 -7.64
N THR A 84 11.08 -8.41 -8.50
CA THR A 84 12.08 -9.43 -8.13
C THR A 84 13.47 -8.85 -7.86
N SER A 85 13.58 -7.52 -7.76
CA SER A 85 14.80 -6.79 -7.42
C SER A 85 14.44 -5.39 -6.94
N VAL A 86 15.35 -4.72 -6.22
CA VAL A 86 15.18 -3.31 -5.78
C VAL A 86 14.78 -2.41 -6.95
N HIS A 87 15.46 -2.52 -8.08
CA HIS A 87 15.15 -1.70 -9.25
C HIS A 87 13.74 -1.96 -9.80
N ALA A 88 13.34 -3.23 -9.90
CA ALA A 88 12.00 -3.60 -10.35
C ALA A 88 10.91 -3.11 -9.38
N THR A 89 11.13 -3.24 -8.07
CA THR A 89 10.21 -2.73 -7.05
C THR A 89 10.07 -1.21 -7.13
N LEU A 90 11.17 -0.47 -7.23
CA LEU A 90 11.12 0.98 -7.40
C LEU A 90 10.39 1.40 -8.67
N LYS A 91 10.46 0.58 -9.75
CA LYS A 91 9.71 0.80 -10.98
C LYS A 91 8.20 0.58 -10.79
N VAL A 92 7.80 -0.49 -10.10
CA VAL A 92 6.38 -0.76 -9.76
C VAL A 92 5.77 0.41 -8.97
N PHE A 93 6.54 0.99 -8.05
CA PHE A 93 6.08 2.09 -7.19
C PHE A 93 6.46 3.50 -7.69
N GLU A 94 6.94 3.65 -8.93
CA GLU A 94 7.56 4.92 -9.38
C GLU A 94 6.65 6.15 -9.24
N VAL A 95 5.34 5.96 -9.44
CA VAL A 95 4.34 7.02 -9.30
C VAL A 95 4.17 7.42 -7.84
N LEU A 96 4.12 6.45 -6.93
CA LEU A 96 4.10 6.70 -5.49
C LEU A 96 5.36 7.46 -5.06
N LEU A 97 6.53 7.05 -5.55
CA LEU A 97 7.81 7.69 -5.23
C LEU A 97 7.88 9.14 -5.73
N ALA A 98 7.43 9.40 -6.95
CA ALA A 98 7.40 10.75 -7.48
C ALA A 98 6.40 11.66 -6.76
N ALA A 99 5.23 11.13 -6.40
CA ALA A 99 4.27 11.84 -5.58
C ALA A 99 4.85 12.20 -4.21
N PHE A 100 5.52 11.25 -3.55
CA PHE A 100 6.19 11.45 -2.26
C PHE A 100 7.32 12.49 -2.39
N GLY A 101 8.21 12.35 -3.38
CA GLY A 101 9.32 13.28 -3.60
C GLY A 101 8.92 14.73 -3.83
N SER A 102 7.79 14.96 -4.52
CA SER A 102 7.40 16.30 -4.99
C SER A 102 6.60 17.15 -3.99
N ALA A 103 6.16 16.62 -2.86
CA ALA A 103 5.22 17.33 -1.98
C ALA A 103 5.77 17.61 -0.59
N ASP A 104 5.44 18.75 0.01
CA ASP A 104 5.76 19.02 1.41
C ASP A 104 4.73 18.35 2.34
N HIS A 105 5.02 17.10 2.74
CA HIS A 105 4.20 16.32 3.67
C HIS A 105 4.87 16.11 5.04
N GLY A 106 6.06 16.68 5.25
CA GLY A 106 6.80 16.55 6.52
C GLY A 106 7.33 15.15 6.83
N TYR A 107 7.40 14.24 5.85
CA TYR A 107 8.17 12.99 5.96
C TYR A 107 9.44 13.11 5.12
N ASP A 108 10.52 12.51 5.61
CA ASP A 108 11.84 12.53 4.98
C ASP A 108 12.13 11.23 4.21
N GLU A 109 11.49 10.13 4.63
CA GLU A 109 11.74 8.80 4.09
C GLU A 109 10.46 7.98 3.95
N LEU A 110 10.25 7.37 2.78
CA LEU A 110 9.25 6.34 2.56
C LEU A 110 9.88 4.98 2.81
N VAL A 111 9.29 4.15 3.66
CA VAL A 111 9.74 2.76 3.88
C VAL A 111 8.69 1.82 3.31
N LEU A 112 9.06 1.03 2.31
CA LEU A 112 8.24 -0.04 1.75
C LEU A 112 8.73 -1.37 2.31
N VAL A 113 7.90 -2.07 3.09
CA VAL A 113 8.23 -3.39 3.63
C VAL A 113 7.38 -4.41 2.90
N LEU A 114 8.01 -5.24 2.06
CA LEU A 114 7.36 -6.28 1.27
C LEU A 114 7.43 -7.61 2.03
N ILE A 115 6.28 -8.10 2.47
CA ILE A 115 6.15 -9.26 3.36
C ILE A 115 5.29 -10.32 2.68
N GLY A 116 5.82 -11.52 2.48
CA GLY A 116 5.05 -12.64 1.97
C GLY A 116 5.92 -13.83 1.56
N PRO A 117 5.38 -15.05 1.57
CA PRO A 117 6.14 -16.27 1.30
C PRO A 117 6.64 -16.38 -0.15
N ASN A 118 6.10 -15.55 -1.05
CA ASN A 118 6.43 -15.53 -2.47
C ASN A 118 7.32 -14.34 -2.85
N VAL A 119 7.78 -13.56 -1.88
CA VAL A 119 8.85 -12.57 -2.10
C VAL A 119 10.11 -13.33 -2.54
N GLU A 120 10.84 -12.75 -3.50
CA GLU A 120 12.04 -13.36 -4.05
C GLU A 120 13.07 -13.69 -2.94
N GLN A 121 13.33 -14.98 -2.70
CA GLN A 121 14.04 -15.49 -1.53
C GLN A 121 15.44 -14.88 -1.36
N ARG A 122 16.14 -14.58 -2.46
CA ARG A 122 17.48 -13.95 -2.39
C ARG A 122 17.46 -12.53 -1.83
N LEU A 123 16.28 -11.91 -1.74
CA LEU A 123 16.08 -10.59 -1.15
C LEU A 123 15.69 -10.67 0.33
N HIS A 124 15.31 -11.83 0.86
CA HIS A 124 14.90 -11.98 2.26
C HIS A 124 15.92 -11.37 3.24
N GLY A 125 15.44 -10.55 4.17
CA GLY A 125 16.26 -9.87 5.18
C GLY A 125 17.10 -8.71 4.65
N THR A 126 16.98 -8.37 3.37
CA THR A 126 17.71 -7.23 2.77
C THR A 126 16.93 -5.93 2.90
N ALA A 127 17.67 -4.83 3.01
CA ALA A 127 17.14 -3.48 2.94
C ALA A 127 18.01 -2.64 2.00
N ALA A 128 17.38 -1.83 1.15
CA ALA A 128 18.07 -0.94 0.22
C ALA A 128 17.47 0.46 0.25
N THR A 129 18.31 1.48 0.41
CA THR A 129 17.89 2.88 0.41
C THR A 129 18.37 3.59 -0.85
N SER A 130 17.45 4.31 -1.49
CA SER A 130 17.71 5.12 -2.68
C SER A 130 17.19 6.55 -2.47
N ALA A 131 17.91 7.53 -3.01
CA ALA A 131 17.39 8.90 -3.09
C ALA A 131 16.24 8.96 -4.10
N ILE A 132 15.22 9.76 -3.83
CA ILE A 132 14.13 10.02 -4.78
C ILE A 132 14.56 11.16 -5.71
N PRO A 133 14.68 10.94 -7.03
CA PRO A 133 15.19 11.93 -7.97
C PRO A 133 14.44 13.27 -7.88
N GLY A 134 15.19 14.36 -7.83
CA GLY A 134 14.62 15.72 -7.78
C GLY A 134 14.08 16.13 -6.41
N SER A 135 14.38 15.39 -5.34
CA SER A 135 14.00 15.73 -3.96
C SER A 135 15.17 15.50 -2.98
N ASP A 136 15.02 16.01 -1.77
CA ASP A 136 15.89 15.74 -0.62
C ASP A 136 15.48 14.48 0.19
N LYS A 137 14.52 13.72 -0.33
CA LYS A 137 13.92 12.56 0.33
C LYS A 137 14.49 11.23 -0.14
N SER A 138 14.26 10.19 0.65
CA SER A 138 14.67 8.82 0.33
C SER A 138 13.50 7.83 0.34
N VAL A 139 13.71 6.70 -0.33
CA VAL A 139 12.92 5.49 -0.19
C VAL A 139 13.81 4.37 0.31
N CYS A 140 13.33 3.62 1.31
CA CYS A 140 13.93 2.37 1.77
C CYS A 140 12.99 1.22 1.41
N VAL A 141 13.51 0.18 0.78
CA VAL A 141 12.76 -1.05 0.49
C VAL A 141 13.33 -2.17 1.34
N VAL A 142 12.47 -2.84 2.10
CA VAL A 142 12.79 -3.98 2.97
C VAL A 142 12.03 -5.20 2.47
N TYR A 143 12.70 -6.34 2.41
CA TYR A 143 12.14 -7.59 1.90
C TYR A 143 12.10 -8.67 2.98
N ALA A 144 10.95 -9.28 3.15
CA ALA A 144 10.67 -10.31 4.13
C ALA A 144 9.94 -11.47 3.43
N SER A 145 10.73 -12.45 2.96
CA SER A 145 10.19 -13.71 2.43
C SER A 145 9.79 -14.64 3.57
N GLU A 146 8.67 -14.33 4.21
CA GLU A 146 8.16 -14.96 5.43
C GLU A 146 6.69 -14.58 5.64
N LEU A 147 6.01 -15.24 6.59
CA LEU A 147 4.66 -14.87 7.01
C LEU A 147 4.68 -13.65 7.95
N TRP A 148 3.54 -12.98 8.09
CA TRP A 148 3.42 -11.80 8.96
C TRP A 148 3.85 -12.07 10.42
N SER A 149 3.46 -13.22 10.98
CA SER A 149 3.81 -13.60 12.35
C SER A 149 5.31 -13.77 12.56
N GLU A 150 6.02 -14.26 11.55
CA GLU A 150 7.47 -14.42 11.56
C GLU A 150 8.15 -13.06 11.45
N HIS A 151 7.66 -12.21 10.54
CA HIS A 151 8.14 -10.85 10.38
C HIS A 151 7.98 -10.02 11.66
N LEU A 152 6.83 -10.10 12.31
CA LEU A 152 6.54 -9.41 13.56
C LEU A 152 7.52 -9.79 14.68
N ALA A 153 7.90 -11.07 14.76
CA ALA A 153 8.89 -11.55 15.72
C ALA A 153 10.35 -11.23 15.32
N GLY A 154 10.56 -10.77 14.07
CA GLY A 154 11.85 -10.56 13.46
C GLY A 154 12.54 -9.25 13.89
N PRO A 155 13.88 -9.19 13.79
CA PRO A 155 14.65 -8.00 14.19
C PRO A 155 14.51 -6.82 13.21
N THR A 156 13.89 -7.03 12.05
CA THR A 156 13.65 -6.04 11.00
C THR A 156 12.26 -5.40 11.10
N TYR A 157 11.43 -5.84 12.06
CA TYR A 157 10.11 -5.29 12.26
C TYR A 157 10.17 -3.80 12.59
N VAL A 158 9.32 -3.04 11.91
CA VAL A 158 9.08 -1.62 12.17
C VAL A 158 7.58 -1.38 12.15
N SER A 159 7.09 -0.57 13.07
CA SER A 159 5.67 -0.24 13.16
C SER A 159 5.17 0.44 11.86
N PRO A 160 4.15 -0.11 11.18
CA PRO A 160 3.59 0.47 9.97
C PRO A 160 2.71 1.70 10.24
N SER A 161 2.74 2.66 9.33
CA SER A 161 1.75 3.73 9.24
C SER A 161 0.46 3.28 8.52
N ALA A 162 0.57 2.30 7.62
CA ALA A 162 -0.53 1.63 6.96
C ALA A 162 -0.09 0.24 6.46
N ILE A 163 -1.04 -0.69 6.38
CA ILE A 163 -0.85 -2.06 5.87
C ILE A 163 -1.71 -2.24 4.62
N PHE A 164 -1.16 -2.84 3.57
CA PHE A 164 -1.83 -3.11 2.31
C PHE A 164 -1.76 -4.60 1.98
N CYS A 165 -2.93 -5.21 1.74
CA CYS A 165 -3.09 -6.61 1.36
C CYS A 165 -3.77 -6.65 -0.01
N PHE A 166 -2.96 -6.66 -1.08
CA PHE A 166 -3.48 -6.58 -2.44
C PHE A 166 -4.03 -7.92 -2.92
N ASN A 167 -5.30 -7.95 -3.29
CA ASN A 167 -6.00 -9.13 -3.81
C ASN A 167 -5.80 -10.34 -2.91
N ALA A 168 -5.97 -10.11 -1.59
CA ALA A 168 -5.65 -11.07 -0.54
C ALA A 168 -6.41 -12.39 -0.70
N GLY A 169 -7.67 -12.33 -1.17
CA GLY A 169 -8.54 -13.50 -1.25
C GLY A 169 -8.81 -14.05 0.15
N VAL A 170 -9.26 -13.20 1.07
CA VAL A 170 -9.55 -13.57 2.47
C VAL A 170 -10.52 -14.74 2.53
N TRP A 171 -11.54 -14.76 1.67
CA TRP A 171 -12.49 -15.88 1.56
C TRP A 171 -11.87 -17.20 1.07
N GLY A 172 -10.70 -17.14 0.43
CA GLY A 172 -10.05 -18.28 -0.21
C GLY A 172 -8.89 -18.90 0.59
N TYR A 173 -8.45 -18.26 1.67
CA TYR A 173 -7.30 -18.72 2.47
C TYR A 173 -7.54 -18.55 3.98
N ASP A 174 -7.44 -19.65 4.72
CA ASP A 174 -7.68 -19.70 6.17
C ASP A 174 -6.64 -18.87 6.98
N ASP A 175 -5.47 -18.61 6.41
CA ASP A 175 -4.36 -17.92 7.10
C ASP A 175 -4.61 -16.41 7.30
N TRP A 176 -5.57 -15.81 6.59
CA TRP A 176 -5.78 -14.36 6.65
C TRP A 176 -6.44 -13.89 7.95
N LEU A 177 -7.45 -14.59 8.47
CA LEU A 177 -8.13 -14.15 9.68
C LEU A 177 -7.19 -14.12 10.90
N PRO A 178 -6.40 -15.18 11.19
CA PRO A 178 -5.38 -15.12 12.24
C PRO A 178 -4.35 -14.01 11.99
N THR A 179 -3.97 -13.78 10.73
CA THR A 179 -3.02 -12.73 10.35
C THR A 179 -3.57 -11.34 10.65
N PHE A 180 -4.82 -11.04 10.29
CA PHE A 180 -5.45 -9.75 10.61
C PHE A 180 -5.63 -9.57 12.11
N ALA A 181 -5.97 -10.63 12.84
CA ALA A 181 -6.07 -10.56 14.30
C ALA A 181 -4.73 -10.16 14.93
N LEU A 182 -3.62 -10.76 14.48
CA LEU A 182 -2.28 -10.38 14.92
C LEU A 182 -1.90 -8.95 14.53
N MET A 183 -2.20 -8.53 13.30
CA MET A 183 -1.96 -7.15 12.86
C MET A 183 -2.70 -6.13 13.73
N MET A 184 -3.97 -6.38 14.01
CA MET A 184 -4.81 -5.49 14.80
C MET A 184 -4.46 -5.49 16.29
N ALA A 185 -4.01 -6.62 16.83
CA ALA A 185 -3.51 -6.70 18.20
C ALA A 185 -2.22 -5.89 18.40
N GLU A 186 -1.27 -6.00 17.46
CA GLU A 186 0.00 -5.27 17.52
C GLU A 186 -0.15 -3.79 17.16
N GLU A 187 -0.97 -3.49 16.14
CA GLU A 187 -1.11 -2.16 15.56
C GLU A 187 -2.58 -1.65 15.58
N PRO A 188 -3.18 -1.40 16.76
CA PRO A 188 -4.61 -1.17 16.91
C PRO A 188 -5.18 0.03 16.13
N LYS A 189 -4.33 0.99 15.76
CA LYS A 189 -4.71 2.23 15.07
C LYS A 189 -4.39 2.21 13.58
N THR A 190 -3.63 1.22 13.14
CA THR A 190 -3.09 1.20 11.79
C THR A 190 -4.17 0.75 10.81
N PRO A 191 -4.44 1.52 9.74
CA PRO A 191 -5.39 1.10 8.73
C PRO A 191 -4.83 -0.10 7.96
N ILE A 192 -5.64 -1.15 7.85
CA ILE A 192 -5.38 -2.33 7.03
C ILE A 192 -6.28 -2.22 5.80
N VAL A 193 -5.69 -2.06 4.63
CA VAL A 193 -6.38 -1.90 3.36
C VAL A 193 -6.33 -3.22 2.60
N ILE A 194 -7.49 -3.74 2.25
CA ILE A 194 -7.64 -5.03 1.58
C ILE A 194 -8.26 -4.77 0.22
N THR A 195 -7.70 -5.36 -0.85
CA THR A 195 -8.30 -5.29 -2.20
C THR A 195 -8.72 -6.68 -2.68
N SER A 196 -9.65 -6.71 -3.65
CA SER A 196 -10.22 -7.94 -4.22
C SER A 196 -10.35 -7.80 -5.75
N TYR A 197 -10.45 -8.93 -6.48
CA TYR A 197 -10.45 -8.89 -7.95
C TYR A 197 -11.79 -8.46 -8.56
N ASN A 198 -12.87 -8.47 -7.79
CA ASN A 198 -14.19 -7.99 -8.21
C ASN A 198 -15.06 -7.64 -6.98
N ALA A 199 -16.30 -7.18 -7.22
CA ALA A 199 -17.23 -6.82 -6.16
C ALA A 199 -17.75 -8.03 -5.35
N LEU A 200 -17.93 -9.19 -5.98
CA LEU A 200 -18.40 -10.40 -5.30
C LEU A 200 -17.35 -10.91 -4.31
N GLU A 201 -16.09 -11.01 -4.73
CA GLU A 201 -14.99 -11.39 -3.83
C GLU A 201 -14.82 -10.41 -2.68
N ALA A 202 -15.06 -9.12 -2.89
CA ALA A 202 -14.99 -8.14 -1.81
C ALA A 202 -16.11 -8.28 -0.79
N ILE A 203 -17.29 -8.76 -1.22
CA ILE A 203 -18.39 -9.13 -0.32
C ILE A 203 -18.03 -10.40 0.42
N ASP A 204 -17.57 -11.43 -0.30
CA ASP A 204 -17.12 -12.71 0.28
C ASP A 204 -16.00 -12.47 1.33
N ASP A 205 -15.02 -11.61 1.02
CA ASP A 205 -13.96 -11.19 1.93
C ASP A 205 -14.52 -10.46 3.17
N ALA A 206 -15.53 -9.60 2.99
CA ALA A 206 -16.15 -8.85 4.07
C ALA A 206 -16.94 -9.75 5.02
N ASP A 207 -17.66 -10.74 4.48
CA ASP A 207 -18.38 -11.74 5.27
C ASP A 207 -17.39 -12.58 6.09
N CYS A 208 -16.25 -12.99 5.52
CA CYS A 208 -15.21 -13.69 6.27
C CYS A 208 -14.56 -12.81 7.36
N LEU A 209 -14.43 -11.50 7.14
CA LEU A 209 -13.91 -10.59 8.17
C LEU A 209 -14.87 -10.46 9.36
N ASP A 210 -16.18 -10.60 9.15
CA ASP A 210 -17.16 -10.59 10.23
C ASP A 210 -17.05 -11.84 11.13
N ASP A 211 -16.35 -12.90 10.69
CA ASP A 211 -16.02 -14.09 11.50
C ASP A 211 -14.76 -13.93 12.38
N LEU A 212 -14.08 -12.77 12.33
CA LEU A 212 -12.93 -12.50 13.21
C LEU A 212 -13.34 -12.59 14.69
N GLU A 213 -12.61 -13.40 15.47
CA GLU A 213 -12.79 -13.52 16.92
C GLU A 213 -12.22 -12.32 17.71
N MET A 214 -12.34 -11.10 17.16
CA MET A 214 -11.99 -9.86 17.84
C MET A 214 -12.77 -8.66 17.30
N ASP A 215 -12.93 -7.65 18.14
CA ASP A 215 -13.56 -6.40 17.71
C ASP A 215 -12.67 -5.63 16.74
N PHE A 216 -13.28 -5.13 15.67
CA PHE A 216 -12.67 -4.21 14.73
C PHE A 216 -13.69 -3.18 14.23
N VAL A 217 -13.21 -2.15 13.55
CA VAL A 217 -14.04 -1.11 12.95
C VAL A 217 -13.77 -1.04 11.45
N TRP A 218 -14.86 -0.94 10.68
CA TRP A 218 -14.80 -0.56 9.28
C TRP A 218 -14.44 0.92 9.17
N ARG A 219 -13.30 1.23 8.54
CA ARG A 219 -12.95 2.60 8.12
C ARG A 219 -13.75 3.00 6.89
N TRP A 220 -13.89 2.06 5.98
CA TRP A 220 -14.88 2.02 4.91
C TRP A 220 -15.13 0.56 4.56
N ARG A 221 -16.37 0.24 4.21
CA ARG A 221 -16.75 -1.10 3.72
C ARG A 221 -16.31 -1.27 2.26
N HIS A 222 -16.46 -2.48 1.73
CA HIS A 222 -16.18 -2.76 0.33
C HIS A 222 -16.87 -1.75 -0.61
N GLU A 223 -16.08 -1.13 -1.46
CA GLU A 223 -16.53 -0.23 -2.51
C GLU A 223 -15.65 -0.38 -3.75
N ALA A 224 -16.06 0.20 -4.87
CA ALA A 224 -15.27 0.19 -6.09
C ALA A 224 -14.00 1.04 -5.91
N ASN A 225 -12.85 0.51 -6.35
CA ASN A 225 -11.60 1.25 -6.38
C ASN A 225 -11.49 2.03 -7.69
N ALA A 226 -11.41 3.35 -7.61
CA ALA A 226 -11.28 4.21 -8.79
C ALA A 226 -9.99 3.97 -9.60
N PHE A 227 -9.03 3.24 -9.04
CA PHE A 227 -7.74 2.92 -9.63
C PHE A 227 -7.52 1.43 -9.89
N LEU A 228 -8.60 0.68 -10.11
CA LEU A 228 -8.51 -0.71 -10.54
C LEU A 228 -7.66 -0.89 -11.81
N CYS A 229 -7.04 -2.06 -11.93
CA CYS A 229 -6.37 -2.48 -13.16
C CYS A 229 -7.42 -2.84 -14.21
N LEU A 230 -7.50 -2.08 -15.30
CA LEU A 230 -8.49 -2.27 -16.37
C LEU A 230 -8.17 -3.51 -17.23
N THR A 231 -6.96 -4.04 -17.13
CA THR A 231 -6.57 -5.29 -17.79
C THR A 231 -7.15 -6.48 -17.02
N GLN A 232 -7.96 -7.29 -17.70
CA GLN A 232 -8.49 -8.53 -17.14
C GLN A 232 -7.35 -9.51 -16.86
N ARG A 233 -7.38 -10.13 -15.67
CA ARG A 233 -6.45 -11.21 -15.32
C ARG A 233 -6.82 -12.45 -16.12
N ALA A 234 -5.84 -13.02 -16.82
CA ALA A 234 -5.98 -14.32 -17.44
C ALA A 234 -6.10 -15.39 -16.34
N THR A 235 -7.17 -16.16 -16.36
CA THR A 235 -7.41 -17.25 -15.39
C THR A 235 -7.71 -18.54 -16.13
N GLN A 236 -7.21 -19.66 -15.59
CA GLN A 236 -7.55 -21.00 -16.06
C GLN A 236 -8.76 -21.60 -15.31
N HIS A 237 -9.22 -20.95 -14.22
CA HIS A 237 -10.12 -21.57 -13.23
C HIS A 237 -11.23 -20.66 -12.68
N THR A 238 -11.57 -19.54 -13.32
CA THR A 238 -12.76 -18.79 -12.90
C THR A 238 -14.02 -19.47 -13.41
N LEU A 239 -15.09 -19.36 -12.63
CA LEU A 239 -16.44 -19.52 -13.16
C LEU A 239 -16.56 -18.64 -14.42
N PRO A 240 -17.17 -19.12 -15.53
CA PRO A 240 -17.18 -18.44 -16.83
C PRO A 240 -17.73 -17.00 -16.81
N ASP A 241 -18.37 -16.58 -15.72
CA ASP A 241 -19.07 -15.31 -15.52
C ASP A 241 -18.33 -14.30 -14.62
N ARG A 242 -17.20 -14.67 -13.99
CA ARG A 242 -16.45 -13.75 -13.11
C ARG A 242 -15.25 -13.13 -13.83
N VAL A 243 -15.39 -11.86 -14.23
CA VAL A 243 -14.27 -11.03 -14.71
C VAL A 243 -13.42 -10.61 -13.50
N LEU A 244 -12.11 -10.84 -13.58
CA LEU A 244 -11.17 -10.47 -12.53
C LEU A 244 -10.27 -9.33 -12.98
N ASN A 245 -10.23 -8.27 -12.19
CA ASN A 245 -9.37 -7.10 -12.39
C ASN A 245 -8.59 -6.83 -11.11
N GLU A 246 -7.26 -6.70 -11.19
CA GLU A 246 -6.47 -6.43 -9.98
C GLU A 246 -6.95 -5.13 -9.31
N ASN A 247 -7.13 -5.20 -7.99
CA ASN A 247 -7.53 -4.07 -7.16
C ASN A 247 -8.89 -3.48 -7.58
N HIS A 248 -9.83 -4.28 -8.08
CA HIS A 248 -11.16 -3.83 -8.50
C HIS A 248 -11.94 -3.18 -7.37
N SER A 249 -11.97 -3.85 -6.23
CA SER A 249 -12.68 -3.40 -5.04
C SER A 249 -11.70 -3.28 -3.90
N TRP A 250 -12.05 -2.49 -2.91
CA TRP A 250 -11.21 -2.26 -1.74
C TRP A 250 -12.05 -1.94 -0.51
N GLN A 251 -11.48 -2.25 0.65
CA GLN A 251 -12.08 -2.03 1.96
C GLN A 251 -10.99 -1.76 2.99
N CYS A 252 -11.37 -1.23 4.15
CA CYS A 252 -10.39 -0.99 5.21
C CYS A 252 -10.96 -1.20 6.61
N ILE A 253 -10.15 -1.87 7.41
CA ILE A 253 -10.41 -2.19 8.81
C ILE A 253 -9.29 -1.65 9.72
N ALA A 254 -9.58 -1.51 11.00
CA ALA A 254 -8.61 -1.29 12.07
C ALA A 254 -9.21 -1.78 13.40
N ALA A 255 -8.40 -2.05 14.43
CA ALA A 255 -8.92 -2.47 15.74
C ALA A 255 -9.70 -1.36 16.46
N THR A 256 -9.29 -0.11 16.27
CA THR A 256 -9.87 1.06 16.94
C THR A 256 -10.15 2.20 15.96
N HIS A 257 -11.09 3.08 16.33
CA HIS A 257 -11.29 4.36 15.63
C HIS A 257 -10.06 5.27 15.81
N VAL A 258 -9.70 6.04 14.78
CA VAL A 258 -8.77 7.16 14.93
C VAL A 258 -9.56 8.28 15.59
N SER A 259 -9.36 8.49 16.88
CA SER A 259 -9.78 9.71 17.56
C SER A 259 -8.97 10.87 16.96
N HIS A 260 -9.65 11.78 16.26
CA HIS A 260 -9.06 13.02 15.73
C HIS A 260 -8.83 14.05 16.83
#